data_AF-A0A1F6R2E6-F1
#
_entry.id   AF-A0A1F6R2E6-F1
#
_cell.length_a   1.000
_cell.length_b   1.000
_cell.length_c   1.000
_cell.angle_alpha   90.00
_cell.angle_beta   90.00
_cell.angle_gamma   90.00
#
_symmetry.space_group_name_H-M   'P 1'
#
loop_
_entity.id
_entity.type
_entity.pdbx_description
1 polymer ?
#
loop_
_entity_poly.entity_id
_entity_poly.type
_entity_poly.pdbx_seq_one_letter_code
_entity_poly.pdbx_strand_id
1 'polypeptide(L)'
;MMLGLRCIELAEFKLGNVSKPDASIRPVIGQWEVLYAMYLHNPEWYEQHRDALVVIWPPPEDYLGTRGMLLEVREIAEKRSLTKPLLAAHPEHIQRCFFIARKIFPRSPIAIDYMMDANEKWFDPHSVQRWTRGPNVWLFYEMLTRIHHRLNGWM
;
A
#
# COMPACT_ATOMS: atom_id res chain seq x y z
N MET A 1 17.41 0.19 -3.08
CA MET A 1 16.06 0.15 -2.48
C MET A 1 15.81 1.48 -1.77
N MET A 2 14.81 2.23 -2.22
CA MET A 2 14.43 3.55 -1.66
C MET A 2 12.97 3.53 -1.17
N LEU A 3 12.16 2.64 -1.77
CA LEU A 3 10.75 2.43 -1.44
C LEU A 3 10.55 2.12 0.04
N GLY A 4 11.28 1.16 0.62
CA GLY A 4 11.07 0.77 2.01
C GLY A 4 11.43 1.87 3.01
N LEU A 5 12.53 2.61 2.78
CA LEU A 5 12.89 3.77 3.62
C LEU A 5 11.81 4.84 3.58
N ARG A 6 11.25 5.16 2.41
CA ARG A 6 10.16 6.13 2.31
C ARG A 6 8.86 5.64 2.92
N CYS A 7 8.52 4.35 2.78
CA CYS A 7 7.39 3.77 3.48
C CYS A 7 7.55 3.85 5.00
N ILE A 8 8.78 3.68 5.52
CA ILE A 8 9.09 3.88 6.94
C ILE A 8 8.89 5.35 7.33
N GLU A 9 9.50 6.32 6.64
CA GLU A 9 9.35 7.76 6.95
C GLU A 9 7.88 8.21 6.92
N LEU A 10 7.11 7.74 5.94
CA LEU A 10 5.68 8.06 5.82
C LEU A 10 4.87 7.36 6.90
N ALA A 11 5.23 6.12 7.28
CA ALA A 11 4.63 5.45 8.43
C ALA A 11 4.94 6.21 9.72
N GLU A 12 6.18 6.61 9.97
CA GLU A 12 6.59 7.41 11.13
C GLU A 12 5.86 8.75 11.19
N PHE A 13 5.75 9.47 10.07
CA PHE A 13 5.00 10.72 10.04
C PHE A 13 3.52 10.53 10.40
N LYS A 14 2.91 9.43 9.94
CA LYS A 14 1.49 9.14 10.17
C LYS A 14 1.22 8.49 11.54
N LEU A 15 2.18 7.74 12.09
CA LEU A 15 2.13 7.12 13.42
C LEU A 15 2.54 8.11 14.52
N GLY A 16 3.55 8.96 14.29
CA GLY A 16 4.10 9.94 15.24
C GLY A 16 3.23 11.19 15.45
N ASN A 17 2.28 11.48 14.54
CA ASN A 17 1.26 12.51 14.74
C ASN A 17 0.12 12.08 15.71
N VAL A 18 0.28 10.94 16.39
CA VAL A 18 -0.59 10.47 17.47
C VAL A 18 -0.16 11.09 18.81
N SER A 19 -0.13 12.42 18.88
CA SER A 19 0.03 13.17 20.14
C SER A 19 -1.31 13.41 20.85
N LYS A 20 -2.39 12.74 20.40
CA LYS A 20 -3.69 12.72 21.08
C LYS A 20 -3.95 11.30 21.63
N PRO A 21 -4.26 11.14 22.92
CA PRO A 21 -4.46 9.85 23.59
C PRO A 21 -5.74 9.10 23.17
N ASP A 22 -6.36 9.49 22.06
CA ASP A 22 -7.60 8.92 21.52
C ASP A 22 -7.41 8.34 20.10
N ALA A 23 -6.18 8.33 19.57
CA ALA A 23 -5.92 7.75 18.27
C ALA A 23 -5.74 6.24 18.43
N SER A 24 -6.83 5.50 18.20
CA SER A 24 -6.80 4.10 17.79
C SER A 24 -5.59 3.86 16.88
N ILE A 25 -4.72 2.92 17.25
CA ILE A 25 -3.57 2.50 16.45
C ILE A 25 -4.03 2.35 15.01
N ARG A 26 -3.46 3.15 14.09
CA ARG A 26 -3.79 3.07 12.67
C ARG A 26 -2.88 2.03 12.06
N PRO A 27 -3.37 0.82 11.75
CA PRO A 27 -2.51 -0.19 11.17
C PRO A 27 -2.05 0.24 9.79
N VAL A 28 -0.79 -0.04 9.50
CA VAL A 28 -0.18 0.09 8.17
C VAL A 28 -0.42 -1.21 7.44
N ILE A 29 -1.23 -1.16 6.39
CA ILE A 29 -1.58 -2.32 5.58
C ILE A 29 -0.86 -2.23 4.25
N GLY A 30 -0.19 -3.29 3.82
CA GLY A 30 0.49 -3.32 2.53
C GLY A 30 0.73 -4.74 2.03
N GLN A 31 1.09 -4.85 0.76
CA GLN A 31 1.53 -6.12 0.19
C GLN A 31 2.87 -6.55 0.79
N TRP A 32 3.11 -7.85 0.86
CA TRP A 32 4.34 -8.40 1.42
C TRP A 32 5.61 -7.82 0.79
N GLU A 33 5.65 -7.52 -0.51
CA GLU A 33 6.85 -6.95 -1.13
C GLU A 33 7.21 -5.57 -0.55
N VAL A 34 6.20 -4.78 -0.20
CA VAL A 34 6.37 -3.44 0.37
C VAL A 34 6.86 -3.55 1.81
N LEU A 35 6.23 -4.40 2.62
CA LEU A 35 6.61 -4.59 4.02
C LEU A 35 7.97 -5.30 4.15
N TYR A 36 8.29 -6.22 3.23
CA TYR A 36 9.61 -6.83 3.14
C TYR A 36 10.69 -5.80 2.79
N ALA A 37 10.40 -4.87 1.86
CA ALA A 37 11.31 -3.77 1.57
C ALA A 37 11.52 -2.86 2.80
N MET A 38 10.48 -2.62 3.61
CA MET A 38 10.64 -1.90 4.89
C MET A 38 11.55 -2.67 5.86
N TYR A 39 11.31 -3.97 6.04
CA TYR A 39 12.14 -4.83 6.90
C TYR A 39 13.61 -4.80 6.50
N LEU A 40 13.92 -5.00 5.22
CA LEU A 40 15.31 -4.98 4.74
C LEU A 40 16.02 -3.63 4.94
N HIS A 41 15.27 -2.54 5.08
CA HIS A 41 15.83 -1.21 5.30
C HIS A 41 16.05 -0.88 6.77
N ASN A 42 15.07 -1.20 7.61
CA ASN A 42 15.16 -0.94 9.04
C ASN A 42 14.47 -2.08 9.81
N PRO A 43 15.18 -3.21 10.02
CA PRO A 43 14.64 -4.36 10.74
C PRO A 43 14.21 -4.01 12.16
N GLU A 44 14.96 -3.14 12.84
CA GLU A 44 14.66 -2.70 14.20
C GLU A 44 13.34 -1.94 14.27
N TRP A 45 13.15 -0.95 13.39
CA TRP A 45 11.88 -0.23 13.29
C TRP A 45 10.71 -1.17 12.97
N TYR A 46 10.93 -2.11 12.05
CA TYR A 46 9.91 -3.08 11.64
C TYR A 46 9.44 -3.93 12.83
N GLU A 47 10.37 -4.48 13.61
CA GLU A 47 10.04 -5.28 14.80
C GLU A 47 9.37 -4.42 15.88
N GLN A 48 9.82 -3.18 16.10
CA GLN A 48 9.19 -2.27 17.06
C GLN A 48 7.73 -1.95 16.73
N HIS A 49 7.38 -1.90 15.44
CA HIS A 49 6.04 -1.54 14.97
C HIS A 49 5.22 -2.74 14.49
N ARG A 50 5.70 -3.97 14.69
CA ARG A 50 5.13 -5.20 14.10
C ARG A 50 3.63 -5.36 14.35
N ASP A 51 3.15 -5.01 15.55
CA ASP A 51 1.74 -5.10 15.92
C ASP A 51 0.84 -4.10 15.17
N ALA A 52 1.43 -3.01 14.67
CA ALA A 52 0.76 -2.03 13.81
C ALA A 52 0.87 -2.38 12.32
N LEU A 53 1.64 -3.39 11.93
CA LEU A 53 1.82 -3.79 10.53
C LEU A 53 0.87 -4.93 10.15
N VAL A 54 0.24 -4.81 9.00
CA VAL A 54 -0.65 -5.84 8.42
C VAL A 54 -0.12 -6.19 7.03
N VAL A 55 0.45 -7.39 6.94
CA VAL A 55 0.98 -7.94 5.69
C VAL A 55 -0.12 -8.67 4.93
N ILE A 56 -0.31 -8.30 3.66
CA ILE A 56 -1.14 -9.04 2.72
C ILE A 56 -0.22 -9.86 1.80
N TRP A 57 -0.36 -11.19 1.90
CA TRP A 57 0.32 -12.14 1.03
C TRP A 57 -0.51 -12.42 -0.22
N PRO A 58 0.11 -12.63 -1.40
CA PRO A 58 -0.62 -13.09 -2.56
C PRO A 58 -1.16 -14.51 -2.32
N PRO A 59 -2.24 -14.90 -3.00
CA PRO A 59 -2.68 -16.29 -3.01
C PRO A 59 -1.58 -17.19 -3.62
N PRO A 60 -1.51 -18.48 -3.26
CA PRO A 60 -0.43 -19.37 -3.69
C PRO A 60 -0.24 -19.50 -5.21
N GLU A 61 -1.31 -19.29 -5.99
CA GLU A 61 -1.32 -19.53 -7.43
C GLU A 61 -1.51 -18.27 -8.28
N ASP A 62 -1.65 -17.08 -7.69
CA ASP A 62 -1.98 -15.87 -8.45
C ASP A 62 -1.30 -14.61 -7.91
N TYR A 63 -1.03 -13.67 -8.81
CA TYR A 63 -0.55 -12.35 -8.45
C TYR A 63 -1.70 -11.51 -7.91
N LEU A 64 -1.55 -11.00 -6.68
CA LEU A 64 -2.54 -10.11 -6.09
C LEU A 64 -2.46 -8.71 -6.70
N GLY A 65 -3.25 -8.48 -7.75
CA GLY A 65 -3.41 -7.16 -8.36
C GLY A 65 -4.02 -6.13 -7.41
N THR A 66 -3.94 -4.84 -7.76
CA THR A 66 -4.38 -3.72 -6.90
C THR A 66 -5.83 -3.87 -6.41
N ARG A 67 -6.74 -4.36 -7.26
CA ARG A 67 -8.14 -4.60 -6.85
C ARG A 67 -8.25 -5.71 -5.80
N GLY A 68 -7.58 -6.83 -6.01
CA GLY A 68 -7.58 -7.94 -5.05
C GLY A 68 -7.02 -7.49 -3.70
N MET A 69 -5.89 -6.77 -3.72
CA MET A 69 -5.30 -6.21 -2.52
C MET A 69 -6.26 -5.27 -1.77
N LEU A 70 -6.98 -4.39 -2.46
CA LEU A 70 -7.97 -3.51 -1.81
C LEU A 70 -9.20 -4.25 -1.27
N LEU A 71 -9.58 -5.38 -1.86
CA LEU A 71 -10.64 -6.24 -1.32
C LEU A 71 -10.18 -6.92 -0.01
N GLU A 72 -8.93 -7.40 0.03
CA GLU A 72 -8.32 -7.94 1.24
C GLU A 72 -8.22 -6.88 2.34
N VAL A 73 -7.79 -5.65 1.99
CA VAL A 73 -7.78 -4.50 2.92
C VAL A 73 -9.17 -4.27 3.51
N ARG A 74 -10.23 -4.33 2.69
CA ARG A 74 -11.61 -4.16 3.16
C ARG A 74 -11.97 -5.26 4.14
N GLU A 75 -11.74 -6.52 3.79
CA GLU A 75 -12.09 -7.67 4.62
C GLU A 75 -11.36 -7.63 5.97
N ILE A 76 -10.07 -7.29 5.97
CA ILE A 76 -9.28 -7.14 7.20
C ILE A 76 -9.83 -5.98 8.04
N ALA A 77 -10.12 -4.84 7.40
CA ALA A 77 -10.64 -3.67 8.09
C ALA A 77 -12.01 -3.92 8.71
N GLU A 78 -12.91 -4.62 8.02
CA GLU A 78 -14.21 -5.04 8.57
C GLU A 78 -14.04 -6.01 9.74
N LYS A 79 -13.22 -7.07 9.59
CA LYS A 79 -12.97 -8.06 10.65
C LYS A 79 -12.36 -7.45 11.90
N ARG A 80 -11.49 -6.45 11.75
CA ARG A 80 -10.76 -5.79 12.84
C ARG A 80 -11.41 -4.47 13.29
N SER A 81 -12.59 -4.12 12.75
CA SER A 81 -13.28 -2.85 13.02
C SER A 81 -12.38 -1.61 12.82
N LEU A 82 -11.51 -1.64 11.80
CA LEU A 82 -10.62 -0.54 11.46
C LEU A 82 -11.37 0.52 10.68
N THR A 83 -11.28 1.78 11.12
CA THR A 83 -11.96 2.90 10.45
C THR A 83 -11.06 3.68 9.52
N LYS A 84 -9.73 3.62 9.71
CA LYS A 84 -8.78 4.40 8.89
C LYS A 84 -7.40 3.75 8.71
N PRO A 85 -7.31 2.59 8.04
CA PRO A 85 -6.01 1.95 7.77
C PRO A 85 -5.16 2.81 6.83
N LEU A 86 -3.85 2.80 7.06
CA LEU A 86 -2.87 3.46 6.19
C LEU A 86 -2.38 2.47 5.14
N LEU A 87 -2.64 2.74 3.87
CA LEU A 87 -2.21 1.89 2.78
C LEU A 87 -0.78 2.19 2.37
N ALA A 88 0.12 1.24 2.59
CA ALA A 88 1.48 1.27 2.09
C ALA A 88 1.51 0.70 0.67
N ALA A 89 1.79 1.57 -0.30
CA ALA A 89 1.91 1.22 -1.70
C ALA A 89 2.99 2.07 -2.37
N HIS A 90 3.52 1.60 -3.49
CA HIS A 90 4.37 2.44 -4.34
C HIS A 90 3.62 3.71 -4.77
N PRO A 91 4.22 4.91 -4.75
CA PRO A 91 3.51 6.17 -5.02
C PRO A 91 2.80 6.19 -6.37
N GLU A 92 3.48 5.67 -7.39
CA GLU A 92 2.93 5.57 -8.74
C GLU A 92 1.70 4.64 -8.85
N HIS A 93 1.46 3.78 -7.86
CA HIS A 93 0.24 2.98 -7.77
C HIS A 93 -0.88 3.67 -6.99
N ILE A 94 -0.58 4.72 -6.22
CA ILE A 94 -1.56 5.37 -5.33
C ILE A 94 -2.73 5.94 -6.13
N GLN A 95 -2.48 6.55 -7.29
CA GLN A 95 -3.57 7.09 -8.11
C GLN A 95 -4.55 5.99 -8.52
N ARG A 96 -4.03 4.83 -8.95
CA ARG A 96 -4.85 3.66 -9.30
C ARG A 96 -5.55 3.09 -8.06
N CYS A 97 -4.85 2.97 -6.94
CA CYS A 97 -5.43 2.55 -5.67
C CYS A 97 -6.59 3.45 -5.27
N PHE A 98 -6.44 4.78 -5.40
CA PHE A 98 -7.45 5.77 -5.07
C PHE A 98 -8.75 5.56 -5.87
N PHE A 99 -8.66 5.43 -7.21
CA PHE A 99 -9.85 5.22 -8.04
C PHE A 99 -10.57 3.90 -7.74
N ILE A 100 -9.81 2.82 -7.58
CA ILE A 100 -10.38 1.50 -7.28
C ILE A 100 -10.99 1.49 -5.87
N ALA A 101 -10.33 2.11 -4.89
CA ALA A 101 -10.84 2.21 -3.53
C ALA A 101 -12.18 2.95 -3.50
N ARG A 102 -12.36 4.03 -4.27
CA ARG A 102 -13.67 4.71 -4.35
C ARG A 102 -14.80 3.82 -4.86
N LYS A 103 -14.50 2.78 -5.64
CA LYS A 103 -15.47 1.76 -6.10
C LYS A 103 -15.70 0.65 -5.08
N ILE A 104 -14.68 0.29 -4.29
CA ILE A 104 -14.76 -0.79 -3.28
C ILE A 104 -15.37 -0.29 -1.96
N PHE A 105 -15.11 0.96 -1.59
CA PHE A 105 -15.50 1.57 -0.31
C PHE A 105 -16.60 2.67 -0.41
N PRO A 106 -17.52 2.72 -1.40
CA PRO A 106 -18.37 3.90 -1.65
C PRO A 106 -19.32 4.29 -0.51
N ARG A 107 -19.50 3.42 0.49
CA ARG A 107 -20.28 3.66 1.72
C ARG A 107 -19.62 3.03 2.95
N SER A 108 -18.34 2.67 2.85
CA SER A 108 -17.64 2.03 3.96
C SER A 108 -17.27 3.09 5.01
N PRO A 109 -17.37 2.78 6.31
CA PRO A 109 -16.76 3.62 7.35
C PRO A 109 -15.22 3.61 7.28
N ILE A 110 -14.64 2.77 6.40
CA ILE A 110 -13.20 2.63 6.20
C ILE A 110 -12.71 3.74 5.27
N ALA A 111 -12.04 4.74 5.83
CA ALA A 111 -11.31 5.75 5.06
C ALA A 111 -9.87 5.26 4.82
N ILE A 112 -9.46 5.05 3.57
CA ILE A 112 -8.06 4.72 3.27
C ILE A 112 -7.24 6.01 3.21
N ASP A 113 -6.18 6.07 4.02
CA ASP A 113 -5.13 7.08 3.87
C ASP A 113 -3.99 6.50 3.02
N TYR A 114 -3.33 7.34 2.23
CA TYR A 114 -2.30 6.90 1.28
C TYR A 114 -0.96 7.55 1.58
N MET A 115 0.11 6.79 1.41
CA MET A 115 1.50 7.25 1.56
C MET A 115 1.98 7.99 0.30
N MET A 116 1.55 9.24 0.06
CA MET A 116 1.99 10.02 -1.10
C MET A 116 3.27 10.80 -0.82
N ASP A 117 4.22 10.79 -1.76
CA ASP A 117 5.28 11.81 -1.90
C ASP A 117 5.75 11.88 -3.36
N ALA A 118 6.26 13.06 -3.76
CA ALA A 118 6.36 13.58 -5.13
C ALA A 118 7.81 13.66 -5.65
N ASN A 119 8.71 12.83 -5.13
CA ASN A 119 10.11 12.82 -5.59
C ASN A 119 10.31 12.00 -6.89
N GLU A 120 11.46 12.08 -7.56
CA GLU A 120 11.76 11.31 -8.78
C GLU A 120 12.45 9.97 -8.48
N LYS A 121 12.90 9.73 -7.24
CA LYS A 121 13.79 8.60 -6.87
C LYS A 121 13.07 7.37 -6.25
N TRP A 122 11.85 7.06 -6.66
CA TRP A 122 11.06 5.96 -6.05
C TRP A 122 11.25 4.61 -6.72
N PHE A 123 11.68 4.60 -7.97
CA PHE A 123 11.97 3.37 -8.68
C PHE A 123 13.21 2.71 -8.09
N ASP A 124 13.10 1.42 -7.80
CA ASP A 124 14.20 0.65 -7.26
C ASP A 124 14.57 -0.47 -8.24
N PRO A 125 15.72 -0.39 -8.94
CA PRO A 125 16.15 -1.40 -9.91
C PRO A 125 16.18 -2.84 -9.34
N HIS A 126 16.29 -2.97 -8.01
CA HIS A 126 16.32 -4.23 -7.29
C HIS A 126 14.98 -4.63 -6.66
N SER A 127 13.89 -3.89 -6.92
CA SER A 127 12.59 -4.18 -6.32
C SER A 127 12.11 -5.58 -6.68
N VAL A 128 11.46 -6.23 -5.72
CA VAL A 128 10.76 -7.50 -5.92
C VAL A 128 9.63 -7.33 -6.95
N GLN A 129 8.94 -6.19 -6.92
CA GLN A 129 7.92 -5.85 -7.91
C GLN A 129 8.59 -5.35 -9.20
N ARG A 130 8.65 -6.19 -10.24
CA ARG A 130 9.40 -5.88 -11.47
C ARG A 130 8.97 -4.55 -12.13
N TRP A 131 7.69 -4.20 -12.08
CA TRP A 131 7.17 -2.96 -12.64
C TRP A 131 7.54 -1.71 -11.83
N THR A 132 8.06 -1.81 -10.60
CA THR A 132 8.57 -0.65 -9.83
C THR A 132 10.08 -0.45 -9.99
N ARG A 133 10.73 -1.19 -10.90
CA ARG A 133 12.18 -1.10 -11.13
C ARG A 133 12.62 0.10 -11.96
N GLY A 134 11.71 0.72 -12.69
CA GLY A 134 12.01 1.88 -13.52
C GLY A 134 10.77 2.49 -14.14
N PRO A 135 10.84 3.76 -14.56
CA PRO A 135 9.69 4.51 -15.06
C PRO A 135 9.07 3.90 -16.32
N ASN A 136 9.88 3.42 -17.25
CA ASN A 136 9.37 2.86 -18.51
C ASN A 136 8.63 1.53 -18.29
N VAL A 137 9.17 0.67 -17.41
CA VAL A 137 8.53 -0.62 -17.09
C VAL A 137 7.22 -0.39 -16.33
N TRP A 138 7.23 0.57 -15.40
CA TRP A 138 6.02 1.00 -14.70
C TRP A 138 4.97 1.53 -15.68
N LEU A 139 5.35 2.45 -16.58
CA LEU A 139 4.42 3.10 -17.50
C LEU A 139 3.73 2.06 -18.40
N PHE A 140 4.50 1.12 -18.96
CA PHE A 140 3.95 0.04 -19.77
C PHE A 140 2.96 -0.83 -18.98
N TYR A 141 3.34 -1.23 -17.76
CA TYR A 141 2.47 -1.99 -16.87
C TYR A 141 1.19 -1.23 -16.50
N GLU A 142 1.32 0.06 -16.18
CA GLU A 142 0.20 0.93 -15.77
C GLU A 142 -0.81 1.09 -16.92
N MET A 143 -0.34 1.28 -18.16
CA MET A 143 -1.21 1.35 -19.34
C MET A 143 -2.03 0.07 -19.50
N LEU A 144 -1.38 -1.10 -19.49
CA LEU A 144 -2.06 -2.39 -19.63
C LEU A 144 -3.05 -2.63 -18.49
N THR A 145 -2.65 -2.32 -17.26
CA THR A 145 -3.50 -2.49 -16.07
C THR A 145 -4.72 -1.58 -16.15
N ARG A 146 -4.56 -0.32 -16.58
CA ARG A 146 -5.69 0.60 -16.74
C ARG A 146 -6.67 0.15 -17.81
N ILE A 147 -6.17 -0.33 -18.95
CA ILE A 147 -7.01 -0.90 -20.02
C ILE A 147 -7.79 -2.10 -19.47
N HIS A 148 -7.10 -3.05 -18.83
CA HIS A 148 -7.73 -4.22 -18.23
C HIS A 148 -8.81 -3.84 -17.22
N HIS A 149 -8.54 -2.89 -16.32
CA HIS A 149 -9.51 -2.43 -15.33
C HIS A 149 -10.70 -1.70 -15.94
N ARG A 150 -10.51 -0.89 -16.99
CA ARG A 150 -11.62 -0.23 -17.71
C ARG A 150 -12.51 -1.26 -18.41
N LEU A 151 -11.93 -2.25 -19.09
CA LEU A 151 -12.68 -3.33 -19.75
C LEU A 151 -13.53 -4.14 -18.77
N ASN A 152 -13.08 -4.26 -17.52
CA ASN A 152 -13.82 -4.95 -16.46
C ASN A 152 -14.73 -4.01 -15.62
N GLY A 153 -14.83 -2.72 -15.97
CA GLY A 153 -15.65 -1.73 -15.25
C GLY A 153 -15.15 -1.37 -13.85
N TRP A 154 -13.88 -1.66 -13.54
CA TRP A 154 -13.26 -1.40 -12.23
C TRP A 154 -12.72 0.03 -12.09
N MET A 155 -12.44 0.70 -13.22
CA MET A 155 -12.10 2.12 -13.31
C MET A 155 -13.00 2.83 -14.31
#